data_AF-A0A841LMD6-F1
#
_entry.id   AF-A0A841LMD6-F1
#
_cell.length_a   1.000
_cell.length_b   1.000
_cell.length_c   1.000
_cell.angle_alpha   90.00
_cell.angle_beta   90.00
_cell.angle_gamma   90.00
#
_symmetry.space_group_name_H-M   'P 1'
#
loop_
_entity.id
_entity.type
_entity.pdbx_description
1 polymer ?
#
loop_
_entity_poly.entity_id
_entity_poly.type
_entity_poly.pdbx_seq_one_letter_code
_entity_poly.pdbx_strand_id
1 'polypeptide(L)'
;MRYLKFFVFLLPLFVVNQLSAQQTSSNPKMQWFADAKLGIFIHWGIYSVNGISESWSFFNNYINHDAYMKQLDGFNATKYQPAEWVNLIKESGAKYAVITTKHHDGIALWDSKMPNATTTAKNSAAKKDLITPFVTNLKKSGLKTGLYFSLPDWSYTDYDGFTRDRKRYDYKQDPARFKKFQNYFQGQLNELSNQYNPDLVWFDGDWEHSGEEWQAKNILENLRKVNTNVIINSRLNGHGDYDTPEQGVPVVRPASPEWELCYTMNDSWGYQPYDNHYKSSNMIIRTLVDCISMGGNLLLDIGPKADGTIAPEQVKILKDLGRWTNKHSEAIYGTQAGLPDGHFVGKTALSKNKEVLYLYLDYKTKNGILLKGIKSKINKVELIGNKTPITIVKLNETDYFLDVNESDFDKDVTVLKVFLNGPIQLSKEKQQTISLATLFAAPQHLDLTNYNLRKLSYDLSSGVNIFQNTNLTADGFEFKSGIRNVNPKVNNWVIKNAEALYKTTGGIPAGHYQGNTALSADKQTLYLFVEGTPTGPIAIKGLKNNISRIRIVGEGTMLPHEIYNKLYWSKIPGIVYIPVPKDKLDPELTVIAVLLDSPIDLYREKVGAIESNL
;
A
#
# COMPACT_ATOMS: atom_id res chain seq x y z
N MET A 1 6.26 -21.71 -75.49
CA MET A 1 6.71 -21.83 -74.08
C MET A 1 7.13 -20.45 -73.59
N ARG A 2 6.27 -19.78 -72.80
CA ARG A 2 6.50 -18.44 -72.26
C ARG A 2 7.08 -18.55 -70.85
N TYR A 3 8.24 -17.95 -70.63
CA TYR A 3 8.92 -17.88 -69.34
C TYR A 3 8.29 -16.80 -68.45
N LEU A 4 7.85 -17.17 -67.24
CA LEU A 4 7.36 -16.26 -66.21
C LEU A 4 8.51 -15.97 -65.24
N LYS A 5 9.03 -14.74 -65.24
CA LYS A 5 10.02 -14.27 -64.26
C LYS A 5 9.29 -13.74 -63.03
N PHE A 6 9.45 -14.39 -61.88
CA PHE A 6 9.04 -13.85 -60.58
C PHE A 6 10.10 -12.84 -60.10
N PHE A 7 9.70 -11.57 -59.96
CA PHE A 7 10.46 -10.55 -59.24
C PHE A 7 10.10 -10.64 -57.76
N VAL A 8 11.06 -10.99 -56.91
CA VAL A 8 10.94 -10.89 -55.45
C VAL A 8 11.42 -9.49 -55.04
N PHE A 9 10.49 -8.63 -54.61
CA PHE A 9 10.82 -7.36 -53.96
C PHE A 9 11.19 -7.63 -52.49
N LEU A 10 12.47 -7.47 -52.16
CA LEU A 10 12.95 -7.42 -50.77
C LEU A 10 12.75 -6.00 -50.24
N LEU A 11 11.73 -5.80 -49.38
CA LEU A 11 11.56 -4.58 -48.59
C LEU A 11 12.50 -4.63 -47.36
N PRO A 12 13.32 -3.60 -47.09
CA PRO A 12 14.08 -3.53 -45.86
C PRO A 12 13.16 -3.14 -44.71
N LEU A 13 13.02 -4.02 -43.71
CA LEU A 13 12.39 -3.73 -42.43
C LEU A 13 13.29 -2.75 -41.65
N PHE A 14 12.95 -1.47 -41.68
CA PHE A 14 13.49 -0.49 -40.74
C PHE A 14 12.88 -0.76 -39.36
N VAL A 15 13.65 -1.40 -38.48
CA VAL A 15 13.33 -1.47 -37.05
C VAL A 15 13.60 -0.10 -36.44
N VAL A 16 12.54 0.70 -36.29
CA VAL A 16 12.59 1.94 -35.50
C VAL A 16 12.64 1.53 -34.03
N ASN A 17 13.82 1.59 -33.43
CA ASN A 17 13.96 1.57 -31.98
C ASN A 17 13.31 2.85 -31.42
N GLN A 18 12.05 2.77 -30.99
CA GLN A 18 11.49 3.79 -30.11
C GLN A 18 12.21 3.70 -28.76
N LEU A 19 13.28 4.47 -28.62
CA LEU A 19 13.72 4.96 -27.31
C LEU A 19 12.55 5.75 -26.73
N SER A 20 11.76 5.11 -25.87
CA SER A 20 10.82 5.81 -25.02
C SER A 20 11.64 6.61 -24.01
N ALA A 21 12.00 7.83 -24.39
CA ALA A 21 12.41 8.85 -23.44
C ALA A 21 11.20 9.07 -22.53
N GLN A 22 11.27 8.56 -21.31
CA GLN A 22 10.24 8.75 -20.30
C GLN A 22 10.22 10.23 -19.92
N GLN A 23 9.45 10.99 -20.69
CA GLN A 23 9.22 12.41 -20.51
C GLN A 23 8.39 12.55 -19.22
N THR A 24 9.08 12.64 -18.09
CA THR A 24 8.48 13.06 -16.83
C THR A 24 8.24 14.56 -16.92
N SER A 25 7.21 14.96 -17.67
CA SER A 25 6.68 16.30 -17.51
C SER A 25 6.02 16.34 -16.13
N SER A 26 6.78 16.77 -15.11
CA SER A 26 6.23 17.00 -13.78
C SER A 26 5.09 18.01 -13.94
N ASN A 27 3.85 17.58 -13.77
CA ASN A 27 2.73 18.51 -13.70
C ASN A 27 2.93 19.32 -12.40
N PRO A 28 3.26 20.62 -12.45
CA PRO A 28 3.64 21.38 -11.25
C PRO A 28 2.52 21.38 -10.19
N LYS A 29 1.27 21.24 -10.62
CA LYS A 29 0.09 21.06 -9.77
C LYS A 29 0.20 19.84 -8.86
N MET A 30 0.71 18.71 -9.38
CA MET A 30 0.79 17.43 -8.66
C MET A 30 1.99 17.33 -7.73
N GLN A 31 2.93 18.29 -7.78
CA GLN A 31 4.19 18.20 -7.06
C GLN A 31 4.00 18.09 -5.54
N TRP A 32 3.09 18.89 -4.96
CA TRP A 32 2.84 18.83 -3.51
C TRP A 32 2.27 17.47 -3.11
N PHE A 33 1.42 16.88 -3.96
CA PHE A 33 0.78 15.59 -3.71
C PHE A 33 1.81 14.47 -3.79
N ALA A 34 2.64 14.46 -4.83
CA ALA A 34 3.74 13.51 -4.94
C ALA A 34 4.75 13.61 -3.78
N ASP A 35 4.95 14.81 -3.21
CA ASP A 35 5.84 15.03 -2.08
C ASP A 35 5.22 14.67 -0.72
N ALA A 36 3.88 14.65 -0.62
CA ALA A 36 3.15 14.53 0.63
C ALA A 36 3.25 13.15 1.28
N LYS A 37 3.19 12.07 0.50
CA LYS A 37 3.25 10.64 0.90
C LYS A 37 2.22 10.12 1.89
N LEU A 38 1.74 10.94 2.82
CA LEU A 38 0.83 10.56 3.89
C LEU A 38 -0.27 11.62 4.05
N GLY A 39 -1.51 11.17 3.97
CA GLY A 39 -2.71 11.93 4.30
C GLY A 39 -3.61 11.17 5.28
N ILE A 40 -4.53 11.88 5.91
CA ILE A 40 -5.56 11.29 6.77
C ILE A 40 -6.94 11.41 6.12
N PHE A 41 -7.62 10.28 5.95
CA PHE A 41 -9.02 10.22 5.55
C PHE A 41 -9.90 10.27 6.81
N ILE A 42 -11.08 10.88 6.70
CA ILE A 42 -12.03 10.99 7.82
C ILE A 42 -13.42 10.65 7.31
N HIS A 43 -13.93 9.49 7.70
CA HIS A 43 -15.32 9.09 7.49
C HIS A 43 -16.13 9.37 8.76
N TRP A 44 -16.86 10.48 8.74
CA TRP A 44 -17.71 10.88 9.85
C TRP A 44 -19.12 11.25 9.39
N GLY A 45 -20.14 10.80 10.12
CA GLY A 45 -21.53 11.03 9.79
C GLY A 45 -22.48 10.33 10.75
N ILE A 46 -23.78 10.37 10.47
CA ILE A 46 -24.82 9.86 11.38
C ILE A 46 -24.70 8.35 11.64
N TYR A 47 -24.08 7.60 10.73
CA TYR A 47 -23.78 6.18 10.89
C TYR A 47 -22.89 5.87 12.11
N SER A 48 -22.14 6.85 12.62
CA SER A 48 -21.35 6.72 13.85
C SER A 48 -22.18 6.63 15.14
N VAL A 49 -23.49 6.92 15.09
CA VAL A 49 -24.39 6.89 16.26
C VAL A 49 -24.65 5.47 16.70
N ASN A 50 -25.13 4.61 15.79
CA ASN A 50 -25.31 3.19 16.08
C ASN A 50 -24.06 2.37 15.73
N GLY A 51 -23.05 3.00 15.13
CA GLY A 51 -21.79 2.37 14.78
C GLY A 51 -21.95 1.32 13.68
N ILE A 52 -22.61 1.71 12.58
CA ILE A 52 -22.93 0.86 11.43
C ILE A 52 -22.23 1.37 10.17
N SER A 53 -22.21 0.57 9.11
CA SER A 53 -21.59 0.97 7.84
C SER A 53 -22.25 2.21 7.22
N GLU A 54 -21.41 3.12 6.76
CA GLU A 54 -21.74 4.42 6.17
C GLU A 54 -22.62 4.29 4.93
N SER A 55 -23.91 4.63 5.05
CA SER A 55 -24.93 4.57 3.98
C SER A 55 -25.27 3.16 3.47
N TRP A 56 -24.28 2.27 3.36
CA TRP A 56 -24.43 0.90 2.87
C TRP A 56 -25.35 0.06 3.75
N SER A 57 -25.41 0.34 5.06
CA SER A 57 -26.30 -0.38 5.98
C SER A 57 -27.78 -0.27 5.58
N PHE A 58 -28.26 0.89 5.13
CA PHE A 58 -29.63 0.99 4.62
C PHE A 58 -29.73 0.65 3.14
N PHE A 59 -28.72 0.98 2.33
CA PHE A 59 -28.71 0.65 0.90
C PHE A 59 -28.82 -0.87 0.67
N ASN A 60 -28.15 -1.67 1.52
CA ASN A 60 -28.20 -3.13 1.50
C ASN A 60 -29.36 -3.71 2.33
N ASN A 61 -30.29 -2.89 2.79
CA ASN A 61 -31.48 -3.29 3.55
C ASN A 61 -31.20 -3.99 4.90
N TYR A 62 -30.01 -3.79 5.51
CA TYR A 62 -29.74 -4.30 6.88
C TYR A 62 -30.51 -3.52 7.95
N ILE A 63 -30.86 -2.27 7.63
CA ILE A 63 -31.77 -1.41 8.38
C ILE A 63 -32.62 -0.64 7.36
N ASN A 64 -33.86 -0.30 7.72
CA ASN A 64 -34.67 0.54 6.83
C ASN A 64 -34.20 2.01 6.86
N HIS A 65 -34.47 2.74 5.78
CA HIS A 65 -34.04 4.13 5.61
C HIS A 65 -34.51 5.05 6.74
N ASP A 66 -35.77 4.96 7.18
CA ASP A 66 -36.28 5.80 8.27
C ASP A 66 -35.50 5.59 9.57
N ALA A 67 -35.19 4.33 9.92
CA ALA A 67 -34.40 4.01 11.10
C ALA A 67 -32.94 4.44 10.95
N TYR A 68 -32.37 4.40 9.74
CA TYR A 68 -31.06 4.97 9.47
C TYR A 68 -31.07 6.50 9.66
N MET A 69 -32.07 7.20 9.12
CA MET A 69 -32.20 8.66 9.22
C MET A 69 -32.48 9.14 10.64
N LYS A 70 -33.18 8.35 11.47
CA LYS A 70 -33.37 8.64 12.92
C LYS A 70 -32.07 8.82 13.69
N GLN A 71 -30.93 8.33 13.18
CA GLN A 71 -29.63 8.59 13.79
C GLN A 71 -29.25 10.08 13.80
N LEU A 72 -29.88 10.93 12.98
CA LEU A 72 -29.77 12.38 13.08
C LEU A 72 -30.02 12.88 14.51
N ASP A 73 -30.95 12.27 15.26
CA ASP A 73 -31.30 12.64 16.63
C ASP A 73 -30.18 12.31 17.64
N GLY A 74 -29.31 11.36 17.33
CA GLY A 74 -28.16 10.98 18.16
C GLY A 74 -26.85 11.65 17.77
N PHE A 75 -26.75 12.17 16.53
CA PHE A 75 -25.52 12.77 16.01
C PHE A 75 -25.34 14.20 16.50
N ASN A 76 -24.70 14.34 17.67
CA ASN A 76 -24.66 15.59 18.44
C ASN A 76 -23.33 16.36 18.38
N ALA A 77 -22.20 15.70 18.03
CA ALA A 77 -20.88 16.35 17.97
C ALA A 77 -20.53 17.18 19.23
N THR A 78 -20.97 16.77 20.42
CA THR A 78 -20.85 17.55 21.67
C THR A 78 -19.41 17.74 22.15
N LYS A 79 -18.50 16.83 21.79
CA LYS A 79 -17.06 16.86 22.08
C LYS A 79 -16.21 17.10 20.84
N TYR A 80 -16.82 17.53 19.73
CA TYR A 80 -16.11 17.81 18.51
C TYR A 80 -15.20 19.05 18.67
N GLN A 81 -13.89 18.80 18.63
CA GLN A 81 -12.85 19.81 18.74
C GLN A 81 -11.94 19.78 17.50
N PRO A 82 -12.24 20.58 16.45
CA PRO A 82 -11.50 20.51 15.19
C PRO A 82 -10.00 20.82 15.32
N ALA A 83 -9.63 21.69 16.26
CA ALA A 83 -8.23 21.98 16.54
C ALA A 83 -7.49 20.74 17.06
N GLU A 84 -8.12 19.93 17.92
CA GLU A 84 -7.52 18.69 18.43
C GLU A 84 -7.36 17.64 17.31
N TRP A 85 -8.36 17.51 16.44
CA TRP A 85 -8.26 16.63 15.26
C TRP A 85 -7.10 17.05 14.36
N VAL A 86 -7.02 18.33 14.00
CA VAL A 86 -5.95 18.87 13.14
C VAL A 86 -4.58 18.72 13.79
N ASN A 87 -4.47 18.92 15.11
CA ASN A 87 -3.23 18.70 15.84
C ASN A 87 -2.79 17.23 15.78
N LEU A 88 -3.70 16.28 15.98
CA LEU A 88 -3.40 14.85 15.89
C LEU A 88 -3.00 14.44 14.47
N ILE A 89 -3.70 14.94 13.45
CA ILE A 89 -3.34 14.74 12.03
C ILE A 89 -1.94 15.27 11.76
N LYS A 90 -1.61 16.47 12.21
CA LYS A 90 -0.27 17.04 12.05
C LYS A 90 0.79 16.24 12.84
N GLU A 91 0.48 15.82 14.06
CA GLU A 91 1.35 15.01 14.92
C GLU A 91 1.72 13.67 14.26
N SER A 92 0.79 13.05 13.53
CA SER A 92 1.02 11.82 12.76
C SER A 92 2.06 11.97 11.63
N GLY A 93 2.36 13.22 11.23
CA GLY A 93 3.23 13.55 10.11
C GLY A 93 2.50 13.74 8.77
N ALA A 94 1.18 13.52 8.70
CA ALA A 94 0.42 13.74 7.48
C ALA A 94 0.59 15.17 6.93
N LYS A 95 0.49 15.32 5.60
CA LYS A 95 0.62 16.62 4.91
C LYS A 95 -0.71 17.16 4.39
N TYR A 96 -1.75 16.33 4.44
CA TYR A 96 -3.09 16.66 3.99
C TYR A 96 -4.13 15.83 4.75
N ALA A 97 -5.37 16.29 4.71
CA ALA A 97 -6.50 15.50 5.20
C ALA A 97 -7.67 15.60 4.22
N VAL A 98 -8.45 14.53 4.11
CA VAL A 98 -9.67 14.45 3.30
C VAL A 98 -10.82 14.10 4.25
N ILE A 99 -11.86 14.93 4.31
CA ILE A 99 -13.03 14.68 5.17
C ILE A 99 -14.28 14.46 4.33
N THR A 100 -15.11 13.48 4.71
CA THR A 100 -16.44 13.28 4.13
C THR A 100 -17.30 14.53 4.36
N THR A 101 -17.50 15.35 3.33
CA THR A 101 -18.45 16.47 3.42
C THR A 101 -19.88 15.96 3.38
N LYS A 102 -20.12 14.94 2.55
CA LYS A 102 -21.37 14.20 2.37
C LYS A 102 -21.03 12.81 1.85
N HIS A 103 -21.58 11.76 2.47
CA HIS A 103 -21.48 10.37 1.98
C HIS A 103 -22.71 10.03 1.12
N HIS A 104 -22.83 8.78 0.65
CA HIS A 104 -23.95 8.34 -0.20
C HIS A 104 -25.33 8.51 0.46
N ASP A 105 -25.41 8.56 1.78
CA ASP A 105 -26.64 8.83 2.53
C ASP A 105 -27.20 10.24 2.33
N GLY A 106 -26.41 11.17 1.79
CA GLY A 106 -26.86 12.52 1.46
C GLY A 106 -26.82 13.53 2.60
N ILE A 107 -26.34 13.15 3.80
CA ILE A 107 -26.28 14.08 4.93
C ILE A 107 -25.04 14.98 4.79
N ALA A 108 -25.28 16.27 4.53
CA ALA A 108 -24.21 17.26 4.46
C ALA A 108 -23.73 17.66 5.88
N LEU A 109 -22.42 17.57 6.10
CA LEU A 109 -21.76 18.01 7.34
C LEU A 109 -21.59 19.54 7.42
N TRP A 110 -21.96 20.28 6.39
CA TRP A 110 -22.01 21.75 6.37
C TRP A 110 -23.45 22.25 6.18
N ASP A 111 -23.69 23.54 6.43
CA ASP A 111 -25.01 24.17 6.25
C ASP A 111 -25.28 24.52 4.77
N SER A 112 -25.43 23.48 3.94
CA SER A 112 -25.79 23.65 2.53
C SER A 112 -27.10 24.43 2.37
N LYS A 113 -27.10 25.35 1.41
CA LYS A 113 -28.24 26.20 1.06
C LYS A 113 -29.04 25.66 -0.12
N MET A 114 -28.59 24.55 -0.71
CA MET A 114 -29.35 23.88 -1.77
C MET A 114 -30.73 23.43 -1.27
N PRO A 115 -31.79 23.58 -2.09
CA PRO A 115 -33.14 23.21 -1.71
C PRO A 115 -33.22 21.75 -1.25
N ASN A 116 -33.96 21.51 -0.16
CA ASN A 116 -34.19 20.18 0.43
C ASN A 116 -32.92 19.43 0.87
N ALA A 117 -31.77 20.11 1.00
CA ALA A 117 -30.56 19.51 1.56
C ALA A 117 -30.81 19.08 3.02
N THR A 118 -30.50 17.82 3.34
CA THR A 118 -30.43 17.36 4.73
C THR A 118 -29.04 17.69 5.27
N THR A 119 -28.98 18.47 6.34
CA THR A 119 -27.72 18.97 6.90
C THR A 119 -27.62 18.71 8.39
N THR A 120 -26.41 18.57 8.90
CA THR A 120 -26.16 18.53 10.36
C THR A 120 -26.55 19.84 11.06
N ALA A 121 -26.46 20.97 10.36
CA ALA A 121 -26.87 22.27 10.88
C ALA A 121 -28.37 22.39 11.14
N LYS A 122 -29.20 21.83 10.27
CA LYS A 122 -30.68 21.94 10.36
C LYS A 122 -31.32 20.71 10.99
N ASN A 123 -30.86 19.52 10.61
CA ASN A 123 -31.61 18.28 10.81
C ASN A 123 -31.05 17.43 11.96
N SER A 124 -29.74 17.44 12.24
CA SER A 124 -29.18 16.60 13.32
C SER A 124 -29.25 17.27 14.69
N ALA A 125 -28.95 16.50 15.75
CA ALA A 125 -28.82 17.01 17.11
C ALA A 125 -27.61 17.95 17.30
N ALA A 126 -26.63 17.92 16.39
CA ALA A 126 -25.46 18.79 16.45
C ALA A 126 -25.80 20.27 16.21
N LYS A 127 -26.80 20.55 15.36
CA LYS A 127 -27.28 21.90 15.02
C LYS A 127 -26.18 22.89 14.65
N LYS A 128 -25.13 22.43 13.97
CA LYS A 128 -23.98 23.25 13.55
C LYS A 128 -23.32 22.74 12.27
N ASP A 129 -22.62 23.65 11.59
CA ASP A 129 -21.67 23.34 10.52
C ASP A 129 -20.39 22.73 11.12
N LEU A 130 -20.00 21.56 10.60
CA LEU A 130 -18.85 20.79 11.05
C LEU A 130 -17.66 20.87 10.07
N ILE A 131 -17.86 21.33 8.84
CA ILE A 131 -16.80 21.44 7.82
C ILE A 131 -16.06 22.76 7.93
N THR A 132 -16.77 23.89 8.10
CA THR A 132 -16.14 25.22 8.23
C THR A 132 -15.05 25.26 9.31
N PRO A 133 -15.31 24.84 10.56
CA PRO A 133 -14.30 24.93 11.61
C PRO A 133 -13.15 23.93 11.40
N PHE A 134 -13.39 22.75 10.80
CA PHE A 134 -12.32 21.82 10.43
C PHE A 134 -11.37 22.42 9.38
N VAL A 135 -11.91 22.85 8.23
CA VAL A 135 -11.14 23.44 7.14
C VAL A 135 -10.37 24.68 7.60
N THR A 136 -11.00 25.51 8.45
CA THR A 136 -10.34 26.69 9.03
C THR A 136 -9.11 26.30 9.84
N ASN A 137 -9.20 25.29 10.71
CA ASN A 137 -8.05 24.83 11.50
C ASN A 137 -6.99 24.14 10.62
N LEU A 138 -7.42 23.35 9.63
CA LEU A 138 -6.52 22.63 8.71
C LEU A 138 -5.67 23.60 7.88
N LYS A 139 -6.28 24.67 7.36
CA LYS A 139 -5.56 25.73 6.66
C LYS A 139 -4.59 26.48 7.59
N LYS A 140 -5.03 26.81 8.80
CA LYS A 140 -4.17 27.47 9.82
C LYS A 140 -2.95 26.62 10.18
N SER A 141 -3.05 25.29 10.16
CA SER A 141 -1.94 24.40 10.48
C SER A 141 -0.93 24.22 9.35
N GLY A 142 -1.24 24.70 8.14
CA GLY A 142 -0.46 24.54 6.92
C GLY A 142 -0.67 23.21 6.19
N LEU A 143 -1.68 22.43 6.58
CA LEU A 143 -2.02 21.18 5.91
C LEU A 143 -2.85 21.46 4.65
N LYS A 144 -2.68 20.61 3.65
CA LYS A 144 -3.46 20.67 2.42
C LYS A 144 -4.89 20.20 2.67
N THR A 145 -5.84 20.91 2.07
CA THR A 145 -7.28 20.72 2.31
C THR A 145 -7.88 19.81 1.26
N GLY A 146 -8.33 18.63 1.68
CA GLY A 146 -9.09 17.68 0.89
C GLY A 146 -10.55 17.60 1.34
N LEU A 147 -11.47 17.52 0.38
CA LEU A 147 -12.89 17.33 0.64
C LEU A 147 -13.37 16.10 -0.13
N TYR A 148 -13.94 15.13 0.58
CA TYR A 148 -14.64 14.02 -0.06
C TYR A 148 -16.07 14.44 -0.40
N PHE A 149 -16.54 14.03 -1.57
CA PHE A 149 -17.90 14.27 -2.05
C PHE A 149 -18.47 13.04 -2.77
N SER A 150 -19.54 12.47 -2.20
CA SER A 150 -20.33 11.45 -2.88
C SER A 150 -21.15 12.05 -4.03
N LEU A 151 -20.99 11.49 -5.24
CA LEU A 151 -21.84 11.79 -6.38
C LEU A 151 -23.28 11.28 -6.16
N PRO A 152 -23.52 10.02 -5.75
CA PRO A 152 -24.83 9.56 -5.34
C PRO A 152 -25.36 10.31 -4.12
N ASP A 153 -26.68 10.38 -4.04
CA ASP A 153 -27.40 10.85 -2.86
C ASP A 153 -28.66 10.02 -2.68
N TRP A 154 -28.50 8.88 -2.01
CA TRP A 154 -29.55 7.89 -1.83
C TRP A 154 -30.71 8.38 -0.96
N SER A 155 -30.61 9.55 -0.30
CA SER A 155 -31.72 10.15 0.46
C SER A 155 -32.39 11.31 -0.27
N TYR A 156 -31.73 11.94 -1.25
CA TYR A 156 -32.32 13.06 -1.99
C TYR A 156 -33.48 12.61 -2.87
N THR A 157 -34.63 13.27 -2.75
CA THR A 157 -35.88 12.81 -3.37
C THR A 157 -35.85 12.77 -4.89
N ASP A 158 -35.05 13.62 -5.52
CA ASP A 158 -34.92 13.66 -6.99
C ASP A 158 -33.71 12.86 -7.52
N TYR A 159 -33.05 12.06 -6.68
CA TYR A 159 -32.10 11.05 -7.15
C TYR A 159 -32.84 9.75 -7.48
N ASP A 160 -32.49 9.10 -8.59
CA ASP A 160 -33.17 7.88 -9.05
C ASP A 160 -32.79 6.65 -8.23
N GLY A 161 -31.55 6.53 -7.74
CA GLY A 161 -31.11 5.45 -6.85
C GLY A 161 -31.67 5.56 -5.42
N PHE A 162 -31.94 4.42 -4.76
CA PHE A 162 -32.38 4.41 -3.35
C PHE A 162 -31.76 3.28 -2.52
N THR A 163 -32.07 2.03 -2.85
CA THR A 163 -31.47 0.83 -2.24
C THR A 163 -30.92 -0.06 -3.35
N ARG A 164 -30.14 -1.08 -2.98
CA ARG A 164 -29.55 -2.04 -3.92
C ARG A 164 -30.55 -2.65 -4.89
N ASP A 165 -31.79 -2.85 -4.44
CA ASP A 165 -32.88 -3.50 -5.17
C ASP A 165 -33.97 -2.54 -5.64
N ARG A 166 -33.89 -1.24 -5.31
CA ARG A 166 -34.96 -0.27 -5.60
C ARG A 166 -34.41 1.04 -6.13
N LYS A 167 -34.91 1.42 -7.31
CA LYS A 167 -34.88 2.80 -7.81
C LYS A 167 -36.17 3.54 -7.45
N ARG A 168 -36.09 4.84 -7.24
CA ARG A 168 -37.26 5.74 -7.08
C ARG A 168 -38.01 5.94 -8.38
N TYR A 169 -37.29 5.99 -9.50
CA TYR A 169 -37.82 6.16 -10.85
C TYR A 169 -36.75 5.82 -11.90
N ASP A 170 -37.13 5.75 -13.18
CA ASP A 170 -36.17 5.70 -14.29
C ASP A 170 -35.85 7.13 -14.75
N TYR A 171 -34.61 7.57 -14.56
CA TYR A 171 -34.18 8.92 -14.91
C TYR A 171 -34.35 9.25 -16.40
N LYS A 172 -34.37 8.24 -17.29
CA LYS A 172 -34.59 8.45 -18.73
C LYS A 172 -36.04 8.82 -19.04
N GLN A 173 -36.97 8.42 -18.17
CA GLN A 173 -38.40 8.71 -18.32
C GLN A 173 -38.79 10.04 -17.66
N ASP A 174 -38.00 10.52 -16.69
CA ASP A 174 -38.16 11.85 -16.08
C ASP A 174 -36.82 12.60 -15.98
N PRO A 175 -36.28 13.06 -17.13
CA PRO A 175 -35.00 13.77 -17.17
C PRO A 175 -35.07 15.14 -16.48
N ALA A 176 -36.26 15.75 -16.39
CA ALA A 176 -36.45 17.03 -15.71
C ALA A 176 -36.25 16.88 -14.18
N ARG A 177 -36.74 15.79 -13.58
CA ARG A 177 -36.47 15.48 -12.17
C ARG A 177 -34.99 15.20 -11.93
N PHE A 178 -34.34 14.39 -12.76
CA PHE A 178 -32.91 14.15 -12.64
C PHE A 178 -32.09 15.43 -12.81
N LYS A 179 -32.54 16.36 -13.67
CA LYS A 179 -31.90 17.67 -13.83
C LYS A 179 -31.96 18.52 -12.55
N LYS A 180 -33.02 18.40 -11.73
CA LYS A 180 -33.07 19.06 -10.41
C LYS A 180 -31.98 18.53 -9.49
N PHE A 181 -31.75 17.21 -9.49
CA PHE A 181 -30.66 16.60 -8.74
C PHE A 181 -29.28 17.02 -9.27
N GLN A 182 -29.10 17.08 -10.59
CA GLN A 182 -27.87 17.64 -11.18
C GLN A 182 -27.58 19.05 -10.69
N ASN A 183 -28.60 19.92 -10.72
CA ASN A 183 -28.47 21.29 -10.22
C ASN A 183 -28.17 21.32 -8.70
N TYR A 184 -28.76 20.39 -7.93
CA TYR A 184 -28.52 20.24 -6.50
C TYR A 184 -27.05 19.93 -6.19
N PHE A 185 -26.48 18.85 -6.73
CA PHE A 185 -25.10 18.49 -6.39
C PHE A 185 -24.07 19.48 -6.99
N GLN A 186 -24.35 20.06 -8.17
CA GLN A 186 -23.50 21.11 -8.75
C GLN A 186 -23.47 22.36 -7.84
N GLY A 187 -24.63 22.74 -7.30
CA GLY A 187 -24.72 23.84 -6.34
C GLY A 187 -23.95 23.55 -5.05
N GLN A 188 -24.05 22.33 -4.50
CA GLN A 188 -23.25 21.91 -3.35
C GLN A 188 -21.74 21.98 -3.62
N LEU A 189 -21.29 21.49 -4.77
CA LEU A 189 -19.87 21.57 -5.16
C LEU A 189 -19.41 23.03 -5.32
N ASN A 190 -20.27 23.91 -5.84
CA ASN A 190 -19.99 25.35 -5.90
C ASN A 190 -19.91 25.99 -4.51
N GLU A 191 -20.80 25.63 -3.57
CA GLU A 191 -20.72 26.08 -2.17
C GLU A 191 -19.37 25.68 -1.56
N LEU A 192 -19.03 24.39 -1.60
CA LEU A 192 -17.79 23.86 -1.05
C LEU A 192 -16.55 24.50 -1.69
N SER A 193 -16.54 24.60 -3.03
CA SER A 193 -15.40 25.16 -3.76
C SER A 193 -15.21 26.65 -3.45
N ASN A 194 -16.27 27.46 -3.51
CA ASN A 194 -16.17 28.90 -3.27
C ASN A 194 -15.85 29.23 -1.81
N GLN A 195 -16.43 28.49 -0.85
CA GLN A 195 -16.23 28.76 0.57
C GLN A 195 -14.87 28.26 1.07
N TYR A 196 -14.42 27.10 0.57
CA TYR A 196 -13.27 26.40 1.12
C TYR A 196 -12.07 26.33 0.20
N ASN A 197 -12.19 26.62 -1.10
CA ASN A 197 -11.09 26.60 -2.06
C ASN A 197 -10.12 25.41 -1.83
N PRO A 198 -10.59 24.16 -1.94
CA PRO A 198 -9.82 22.98 -1.53
C PRO A 198 -8.63 22.74 -2.46
N ASP A 199 -7.57 22.14 -1.92
CA ASP A 199 -6.41 21.66 -2.70
C ASP A 199 -6.75 20.35 -3.44
N LEU A 200 -7.66 19.54 -2.87
CA LEU A 200 -8.06 18.24 -3.40
C LEU A 200 -9.58 18.02 -3.23
N VAL A 201 -10.24 17.49 -4.25
CA VAL A 201 -11.61 16.97 -4.15
C VAL A 201 -11.59 15.48 -4.48
N TRP A 202 -12.08 14.68 -3.54
CA TRP A 202 -12.11 13.23 -3.61
C TRP A 202 -13.53 12.77 -3.89
N PHE A 203 -13.83 12.42 -5.14
CA PHE A 203 -15.15 11.95 -5.55
C PHE A 203 -15.33 10.45 -5.30
N ASP A 204 -16.58 10.05 -5.15
CA ASP A 204 -16.95 8.65 -5.00
C ASP A 204 -18.36 8.38 -5.55
N GLY A 205 -18.65 7.12 -5.87
CA GLY A 205 -19.95 6.73 -6.41
C GLY A 205 -20.11 6.98 -7.92
N ASP A 206 -19.02 7.06 -8.66
CA ASP A 206 -19.06 7.36 -10.09
C ASP A 206 -19.58 6.19 -10.95
N TRP A 207 -19.75 5.00 -10.37
CA TRP A 207 -20.24 3.78 -11.02
C TRP A 207 -21.75 3.75 -11.31
N GLU A 208 -22.59 4.58 -10.66
CA GLU A 208 -24.05 4.49 -10.84
C GLU A 208 -24.55 5.16 -12.14
N HIS A 209 -23.78 6.10 -12.69
CA HIS A 209 -24.11 6.82 -13.92
C HIS A 209 -22.86 7.13 -14.75
N SER A 210 -23.03 7.42 -16.05
CA SER A 210 -21.90 7.79 -16.91
C SER A 210 -21.30 9.15 -16.58
N GLY A 211 -20.09 9.43 -17.06
CA GLY A 211 -19.46 10.75 -16.93
C GLY A 211 -20.29 11.89 -17.53
N GLU A 212 -21.02 11.64 -18.63
CA GLU A 212 -21.95 12.62 -19.21
C GLU A 212 -23.15 12.89 -18.29
N GLU A 213 -23.71 11.84 -17.69
CA GLU A 213 -24.86 11.91 -16.80
C GLU A 213 -24.51 12.60 -15.47
N TRP A 214 -23.32 12.36 -14.94
CA TRP A 214 -22.76 13.13 -13.82
C TRP A 214 -22.37 14.56 -14.19
N GLN A 215 -22.33 14.89 -15.49
CA GLN A 215 -21.77 16.13 -15.99
C GLN A 215 -20.32 16.35 -15.52
N ALA A 216 -19.53 15.28 -15.49
CA ALA A 216 -18.17 15.24 -14.94
C ALA A 216 -17.25 16.34 -15.51
N LYS A 217 -17.33 16.60 -16.82
CA LYS A 217 -16.61 17.70 -17.46
C LYS A 217 -16.99 19.07 -16.89
N ASN A 218 -18.28 19.33 -16.69
CA ASN A 218 -18.77 20.60 -16.13
C ASN A 218 -18.37 20.75 -14.66
N ILE A 219 -18.41 19.66 -13.87
CA ILE A 219 -17.88 19.63 -12.50
C ILE A 219 -16.42 20.09 -12.51
N LEU A 220 -15.58 19.44 -13.32
CA LEU A 220 -14.15 19.74 -13.40
C LEU A 220 -13.89 21.19 -13.80
N GLU A 221 -14.58 21.69 -14.82
CA GLU A 221 -14.45 23.08 -15.28
C GLU A 221 -14.85 24.08 -14.19
N ASN A 222 -15.93 23.83 -13.45
CA ASN A 222 -16.38 24.73 -12.39
C ASN A 222 -15.43 24.74 -11.19
N LEU A 223 -14.94 23.57 -10.76
CA LEU A 223 -13.92 23.50 -9.71
C LEU A 223 -12.64 24.25 -10.13
N ARG A 224 -12.20 24.10 -11.39
CA ARG A 224 -10.99 24.75 -11.89
C ARG A 224 -11.13 26.26 -12.15
N LYS A 225 -12.36 26.80 -12.26
CA LYS A 225 -12.58 28.25 -12.25
C LYS A 225 -12.24 28.88 -10.91
N VAL A 226 -12.49 28.17 -9.81
CA VAL A 226 -12.18 28.63 -8.45
C VAL A 226 -10.72 28.35 -8.10
N ASN A 227 -10.26 27.13 -8.38
CA ASN A 227 -8.89 26.70 -8.14
C ASN A 227 -8.33 25.97 -9.37
N THR A 228 -7.54 26.66 -10.18
CA THR A 228 -6.89 26.06 -11.35
C THR A 228 -5.99 24.87 -11.02
N ASN A 229 -5.55 24.75 -9.76
CA ASN A 229 -4.66 23.70 -9.26
C ASN A 229 -5.35 22.61 -8.43
N VAL A 230 -6.68 22.59 -8.32
CA VAL A 230 -7.39 21.54 -7.56
C VAL A 230 -7.10 20.16 -8.12
N ILE A 231 -6.70 19.23 -7.24
CA ILE A 231 -6.44 17.82 -7.58
C ILE A 231 -7.74 17.02 -7.44
N ILE A 232 -8.00 16.15 -8.41
CA ILE A 232 -9.17 15.28 -8.46
C ILE A 232 -8.70 13.82 -8.51
N ASN A 233 -9.34 12.93 -7.76
CA ASN A 233 -9.05 11.49 -7.85
C ASN A 233 -9.63 10.84 -9.12
N SER A 234 -9.26 9.58 -9.41
CA SER A 234 -9.73 8.87 -10.61
C SER A 234 -11.25 8.66 -10.71
N ARG A 235 -11.99 8.82 -9.61
CA ARG A 235 -13.44 8.52 -9.50
C ARG A 235 -14.34 9.67 -9.95
N LEU A 236 -13.96 10.32 -11.05
CA LEU A 236 -14.79 11.27 -11.76
C LEU A 236 -14.89 10.83 -13.23
N ASN A 237 -15.15 9.54 -13.48
CA ASN A 237 -15.38 8.97 -14.81
C ASN A 237 -14.37 9.43 -15.88
N GLY A 238 -13.06 9.23 -15.63
CA GLY A 238 -11.99 9.56 -16.57
C GLY A 238 -11.45 11.00 -16.50
N HIS A 239 -11.93 11.81 -15.54
CA HIS A 239 -11.49 13.20 -15.34
C HIS A 239 -10.54 13.39 -14.13
N GLY A 240 -9.99 12.31 -13.58
CA GLY A 240 -9.07 12.35 -12.44
C GLY A 240 -7.62 12.62 -12.80
N ASP A 241 -6.86 13.12 -11.83
CA ASP A 241 -5.43 13.41 -11.92
C ASP A 241 -4.53 12.27 -11.39
N TYR A 242 -5.07 11.30 -10.64
CA TYR A 242 -4.32 10.20 -10.03
C TYR A 242 -5.15 8.92 -9.82
N ASP A 243 -4.51 7.74 -9.81
CA ASP A 243 -5.16 6.44 -9.54
C ASP A 243 -5.45 6.26 -8.03
N THR A 244 -6.62 5.70 -7.66
CA THR A 244 -7.00 5.40 -6.26
C THR A 244 -7.24 3.92 -5.98
N PRO A 245 -6.19 3.08 -5.81
CA PRO A 245 -6.37 1.76 -5.22
C PRO A 245 -7.01 1.87 -3.83
N GLU A 246 -7.92 0.96 -3.51
CA GLU A 246 -8.64 0.95 -2.24
C GLU A 246 -8.46 -0.39 -1.52
N GLN A 247 -8.08 -0.36 -0.24
CA GLN A 247 -7.88 -1.51 0.67
C GLN A 247 -6.79 -2.54 0.26
N GLY A 248 -6.70 -2.89 -1.02
CA GLY A 248 -5.69 -3.78 -1.57
C GLY A 248 -4.35 -3.05 -1.76
N VAL A 249 -3.36 -3.37 -0.93
CA VAL A 249 -2.00 -2.84 -1.14
C VAL A 249 -1.46 -3.36 -2.48
N PRO A 250 -1.09 -2.48 -3.43
CA PRO A 250 -0.61 -2.93 -4.73
C PRO A 250 0.65 -3.82 -4.59
N VAL A 251 0.68 -4.92 -5.34
CA VAL A 251 1.88 -5.77 -5.48
C VAL A 251 2.72 -5.38 -6.69
N VAL A 252 2.16 -4.53 -7.56
CA VAL A 252 2.83 -3.91 -8.71
C VAL A 252 2.51 -2.42 -8.65
N ARG A 253 3.48 -1.58 -9.01
CA ARG A 253 3.29 -0.14 -9.08
C ARG A 253 2.11 0.20 -10.02
N PRO A 254 1.13 1.01 -9.57
CA PRO A 254 0.07 1.52 -10.43
C PRO A 254 0.59 2.27 -11.66
N ALA A 255 -0.22 2.28 -12.73
CA ALA A 255 0.19 2.84 -14.01
C ALA A 255 0.29 4.37 -14.00
N SER A 256 -0.60 5.04 -13.25
CA SER A 256 -0.54 6.48 -13.07
C SER A 256 0.76 6.88 -12.35
N PRO A 257 1.48 7.93 -12.79
CA PRO A 257 2.69 8.41 -12.12
C PRO A 257 2.42 8.76 -10.65
N GLU A 258 1.29 9.44 -10.39
CA GLU A 258 0.73 9.70 -9.07
C GLU A 258 -0.44 8.76 -8.77
N TRP A 259 -0.47 8.23 -7.56
CA TRP A 259 -1.52 7.36 -7.06
C TRP A 259 -1.55 7.38 -5.53
N GLU A 260 -2.68 6.99 -4.95
CA GLU A 260 -2.91 7.01 -3.50
C GLU A 260 -3.74 5.80 -3.07
N LEU A 261 -3.22 5.05 -2.11
CA LEU A 261 -3.96 3.98 -1.46
C LEU A 261 -4.82 4.56 -0.35
N CYS A 262 -6.15 4.48 -0.46
CA CYS A 262 -7.03 4.69 0.68
C CYS A 262 -7.15 3.41 1.51
N TYR A 263 -6.99 3.53 2.83
CA TYR A 263 -6.74 2.39 3.71
C TYR A 263 -7.32 2.59 5.10
N THR A 264 -8.07 1.61 5.60
CA THR A 264 -8.66 1.63 6.95
C THR A 264 -7.72 1.07 7.99
N MET A 265 -7.84 1.53 9.25
CA MET A 265 -7.10 0.96 10.37
C MET A 265 -7.64 -0.41 10.78
N ASN A 266 -8.96 -0.59 10.78
CA ASN A 266 -9.68 -1.84 11.00
C ASN A 266 -10.42 -2.24 9.72
N ASP A 267 -11.56 -2.92 9.79
CA ASP A 267 -12.34 -3.38 8.62
C ASP A 267 -13.45 -2.40 8.22
N SER A 268 -13.52 -1.22 8.85
CA SER A 268 -14.57 -0.21 8.66
C SER A 268 -13.99 1.17 8.33
N TRP A 269 -14.68 1.93 7.47
CA TRP A 269 -14.41 3.36 7.25
C TRP A 269 -15.05 4.20 8.37
N GLY A 270 -16.37 4.11 8.54
CA GLY A 270 -17.05 4.74 9.66
C GLY A 270 -16.73 4.09 11.02
N TYR A 271 -16.94 4.83 12.11
CA TYR A 271 -16.80 4.28 13.46
C TYR A 271 -17.74 3.08 13.66
N GLN A 272 -17.17 1.91 13.98
CA GLN A 272 -17.92 0.73 14.42
C GLN A 272 -17.36 0.22 15.75
N PRO A 273 -18.13 0.26 16.86
CA PRO A 273 -17.63 -0.04 18.20
C PRO A 273 -17.29 -1.51 18.43
N TYR A 274 -17.75 -2.42 17.56
CA TYR A 274 -17.51 -3.85 17.65
C TYR A 274 -16.45 -4.36 16.64
N ASP A 275 -15.97 -3.49 15.76
CA ASP A 275 -14.86 -3.79 14.86
C ASP A 275 -13.54 -3.54 15.59
N ASN A 276 -13.06 -4.58 16.26
CA ASN A 276 -11.81 -4.58 17.01
C ASN A 276 -10.62 -5.10 16.19
N HIS A 277 -10.79 -5.36 14.89
CA HIS A 277 -9.78 -5.97 14.03
C HIS A 277 -8.77 -4.93 13.52
N TYR A 278 -8.16 -4.19 14.45
CA TYR A 278 -7.20 -3.14 14.13
C TYR A 278 -5.86 -3.70 13.67
N LYS A 279 -5.36 -3.16 12.57
CA LYS A 279 -3.98 -3.33 12.14
C LYS A 279 -3.05 -2.69 13.17
N SER A 280 -1.94 -3.36 13.46
CA SER A 280 -0.92 -2.77 14.34
C SER A 280 -0.23 -1.56 13.69
N SER A 281 0.35 -0.67 14.52
CA SER A 281 1.14 0.47 14.03
C SER A 281 2.28 0.02 13.10
N ASN A 282 2.88 -1.15 13.34
CA ASN A 282 3.90 -1.75 12.49
C ASN A 282 3.37 -2.04 11.08
N MET A 283 2.19 -2.65 10.96
CA MET A 283 1.54 -2.95 9.68
C MET A 283 1.26 -1.67 8.90
N ILE A 284 0.73 -0.64 9.57
CA ILE A 284 0.45 0.67 8.93
C ILE A 284 1.74 1.34 8.43
N ILE A 285 2.80 1.37 9.24
CA ILE A 285 4.10 1.94 8.84
C ILE A 285 4.68 1.18 7.63
N ARG A 286 4.58 -0.15 7.61
CA ARG A 286 5.06 -0.96 6.48
C ARG A 286 4.24 -0.74 5.22
N THR A 287 2.91 -0.58 5.33
CA THR A 287 2.07 -0.17 4.20
C THR A 287 2.45 1.22 3.68
N LEU A 288 2.76 2.18 4.55
CA LEU A 288 3.28 3.49 4.12
C LEU A 288 4.60 3.33 3.34
N VAL A 289 5.51 2.48 3.81
CA VAL A 289 6.77 2.17 3.12
C VAL A 289 6.53 1.48 1.77
N ASP A 290 5.55 0.59 1.67
CA ASP A 290 5.14 0.01 0.39
C ASP A 290 4.72 1.09 -0.61
N CYS A 291 3.84 2.01 -0.20
CA CYS A 291 3.42 3.14 -1.02
C CYS A 291 4.61 3.99 -1.46
N ILE A 292 5.48 4.40 -0.53
CA ILE A 292 6.68 5.19 -0.82
C ILE A 292 7.58 4.47 -1.84
N SER A 293 7.82 3.17 -1.65
CA SER A 293 8.72 2.39 -2.51
C SER A 293 8.24 2.31 -3.96
N MET A 294 6.92 2.36 -4.16
CA MET A 294 6.25 2.40 -5.46
C MET A 294 5.91 3.84 -5.91
N GLY A 295 6.36 4.85 -5.15
CA GLY A 295 6.22 6.27 -5.47
C GLY A 295 4.87 6.91 -5.14
N GLY A 296 3.94 6.19 -4.52
CA GLY A 296 2.59 6.68 -4.20
C GLY A 296 2.41 7.21 -2.78
N ASN A 297 1.16 7.52 -2.47
CA ASN A 297 0.72 8.02 -1.17
C ASN A 297 -0.11 6.98 -0.41
N LEU A 298 -0.12 7.10 0.92
CA LEU A 298 -1.08 6.44 1.80
C LEU A 298 -2.07 7.49 2.32
N LEU A 299 -3.36 7.25 2.12
CA LEU A 299 -4.45 7.99 2.73
C LEU A 299 -5.09 7.09 3.80
N LEU A 300 -4.64 7.27 5.04
CA LEU A 300 -5.02 6.43 6.17
C LEU A 300 -6.29 6.97 6.85
N ASP A 301 -7.30 6.13 6.97
CA ASP A 301 -8.61 6.54 7.48
C ASP A 301 -8.73 6.53 9.01
N ILE A 302 -9.54 7.45 9.52
CA ILE A 302 -10.12 7.43 10.85
C ILE A 302 -11.64 7.56 10.78
N GLY A 303 -12.33 6.85 11.67
CA GLY A 303 -13.77 6.95 11.89
C GLY A 303 -14.08 7.53 13.28
N PRO A 304 -14.35 8.84 13.40
CA PRO A 304 -14.71 9.46 14.68
C PRO A 304 -16.11 9.03 15.17
N LYS A 305 -16.31 9.09 16.50
CA LYS A 305 -17.59 8.79 17.15
C LYS A 305 -18.62 9.90 16.92
N ALA A 306 -19.90 9.62 17.14
CA ALA A 306 -20.98 10.60 16.99
C ALA A 306 -20.85 11.87 17.85
N ASP A 307 -20.16 11.79 18.99
CA ASP A 307 -19.87 12.95 19.84
C ASP A 307 -18.67 13.78 19.34
N GLY A 308 -17.93 13.32 18.32
CA GLY A 308 -16.76 13.99 17.76
C GLY A 308 -15.43 13.59 18.40
N THR A 309 -15.40 12.61 19.30
CA THR A 309 -14.14 12.02 19.79
C THR A 309 -13.59 10.98 18.81
N ILE A 310 -12.27 10.83 18.76
CA ILE A 310 -11.59 9.80 17.97
C ILE A 310 -11.33 8.59 18.88
N ALA A 311 -11.50 7.36 18.36
CA ALA A 311 -11.30 6.14 19.15
C ALA A 311 -9.85 6.04 19.67
N PRO A 312 -9.62 5.59 20.92
CA PRO A 312 -8.27 5.49 21.50
C PRO A 312 -7.27 4.69 20.65
N GLU A 313 -7.74 3.64 19.99
CA GLU A 313 -6.97 2.78 19.09
C GLU A 313 -6.45 3.58 17.89
N GLN A 314 -7.31 4.37 17.27
CA GLN A 314 -6.96 5.26 16.16
C GLN A 314 -5.97 6.35 16.61
N VAL A 315 -6.21 6.97 17.78
CA VAL A 315 -5.28 7.96 18.37
C VAL A 315 -3.89 7.33 18.59
N LYS A 316 -3.83 6.12 19.15
CA LYS A 316 -2.57 5.41 19.37
C LYS A 316 -1.83 5.15 18.06
N ILE A 317 -2.52 4.67 17.03
CA ILE A 317 -1.91 4.41 15.70
C ILE A 317 -1.35 5.71 15.11
N LEU A 318 -2.11 6.81 15.14
CA LEU A 318 -1.65 8.10 14.62
C LEU A 318 -0.44 8.64 15.38
N LYS A 319 -0.38 8.48 16.70
CA LYS A 319 0.78 8.89 17.51
C LYS A 319 2.01 8.01 17.26
N ASP A 320 1.83 6.70 17.14
CA ASP A 320 2.92 5.77 16.81
C ASP A 320 3.48 6.04 15.40
N LEU A 321 2.59 6.37 14.45
CA LEU A 321 2.95 6.83 13.12
C LEU A 321 3.72 8.15 13.22
N GLY A 322 3.24 9.12 14.00
CA GLY A 322 3.92 10.39 14.28
C GLY A 322 5.33 10.24 14.83
N ARG A 323 5.52 9.32 15.78
CA ARG A 323 6.85 8.98 16.31
C ARG A 323 7.78 8.49 15.19
N TRP A 324 7.27 7.67 14.28
CA TRP A 324 8.07 7.15 13.16
C TRP A 324 8.35 8.22 12.10
N THR A 325 7.32 8.93 11.66
CA THR A 325 7.40 9.90 10.56
C THR A 325 8.26 11.09 10.93
N ASN A 326 8.24 11.55 12.18
CA ASN A 326 9.12 12.62 12.66
C ASN A 326 10.60 12.18 12.68
N LYS A 327 10.88 10.94 13.09
CA LYS A 327 12.25 10.40 13.09
C LYS A 327 12.80 10.22 11.67
N HIS A 328 11.95 9.83 10.72
CA HIS A 328 12.34 9.40 9.37
C HIS A 328 11.88 10.34 8.24
N SER A 329 11.56 11.60 8.56
CA SER A 329 10.88 12.53 7.64
C SER A 329 11.57 12.70 6.28
N GLU A 330 12.90 12.74 6.25
CA GLU A 330 13.67 12.93 5.01
C GLU A 330 13.65 11.73 4.05
N ALA A 331 13.35 10.53 4.55
CA ALA A 331 13.15 9.35 3.72
C ALA A 331 11.71 9.24 3.21
N ILE A 332 10.77 9.95 3.83
CA ILE A 332 9.36 9.91 3.47
C ILE A 332 9.08 11.00 2.43
N TYR A 333 9.14 12.26 2.85
CA TYR A 333 8.58 13.37 2.07
C TYR A 333 9.50 13.77 0.91
N GLY A 334 8.90 14.01 -0.25
CA GLY A 334 9.62 14.40 -1.46
C GLY A 334 10.48 13.29 -2.10
N THR A 335 10.36 12.05 -1.63
CA THR A 335 11.06 10.91 -2.22
C THR A 335 10.33 10.35 -3.44
N GLN A 336 11.07 9.61 -4.26
CA GLN A 336 10.59 8.92 -5.45
C GLN A 336 10.67 7.41 -5.25
N ALA A 337 10.00 6.68 -6.15
CA ALA A 337 10.06 5.23 -6.20
C ALA A 337 11.51 4.72 -6.16
N GLY A 338 11.70 3.59 -5.48
CA GLY A 338 13.00 3.01 -5.21
C GLY A 338 13.63 2.27 -6.39
N LEU A 339 14.59 1.43 -6.05
CA LEU A 339 15.24 0.53 -6.99
C LEU A 339 14.28 -0.56 -7.50
N PRO A 340 14.51 -1.09 -8.71
CA PRO A 340 13.94 -2.35 -9.13
C PRO A 340 14.32 -3.51 -8.19
N ASP A 341 13.58 -4.61 -8.28
CA ASP A 341 13.83 -5.81 -7.50
C ASP A 341 15.22 -6.42 -7.76
N GLY A 342 15.74 -7.16 -6.79
CA GLY A 342 17.02 -7.89 -6.89
C GLY A 342 18.26 -7.13 -6.41
N HIS A 343 18.14 -5.83 -6.12
CA HIS A 343 19.26 -5.02 -5.61
C HIS A 343 19.35 -4.98 -4.08
N PHE A 344 18.22 -5.17 -3.39
CA PHE A 344 18.12 -5.15 -1.94
C PHE A 344 16.93 -6.01 -1.50
N VAL A 345 17.09 -6.79 -0.42
CA VAL A 345 16.00 -7.58 0.17
C VAL A 345 15.25 -6.68 1.17
N GLY A 346 14.30 -5.93 0.64
CA GLY A 346 13.47 -4.97 1.37
C GLY A 346 12.98 -3.86 0.45
N LYS A 347 12.44 -2.78 1.02
CA LYS A 347 11.94 -1.64 0.26
C LYS A 347 12.97 -0.53 0.18
N THR A 348 12.89 0.27 -0.89
CA THR A 348 13.79 1.42 -1.09
C THR A 348 13.05 2.64 -1.59
N ALA A 349 13.67 3.82 -1.44
CA ALA A 349 13.23 5.07 -2.05
C ALA A 349 14.43 5.91 -2.47
N LEU A 350 14.23 6.86 -3.37
CA LEU A 350 15.29 7.75 -3.86
C LEU A 350 14.97 9.22 -3.55
N SER A 351 16.01 10.02 -3.30
CA SER A 351 15.88 11.48 -3.35
C SER A 351 15.53 11.95 -4.77
N LYS A 352 15.01 13.17 -4.90
CA LYS A 352 14.64 13.75 -6.22
C LYS A 352 15.79 13.76 -7.24
N ASN A 353 17.01 14.06 -6.78
CA ASN A 353 18.22 14.04 -7.60
C ASN A 353 18.87 12.65 -7.71
N LYS A 354 18.31 11.64 -7.04
CA LYS A 354 18.77 10.24 -7.00
C LYS A 354 20.19 10.04 -6.45
N GLU A 355 20.70 11.01 -5.70
CA GLU A 355 22.02 10.93 -5.04
C GLU A 355 21.95 10.33 -3.63
N VAL A 356 20.73 10.13 -3.10
CA VAL A 356 20.48 9.45 -1.84
C VAL A 356 19.54 8.28 -2.08
N LEU A 357 19.95 7.10 -1.63
CA LEU A 357 19.15 5.89 -1.58
C LEU A 357 18.76 5.61 -0.13
N TYR A 358 17.46 5.45 0.11
CA TYR A 358 16.90 5.06 1.40
C TYR A 358 16.58 3.57 1.39
N LEU A 359 17.00 2.85 2.43
CA LEU A 359 16.70 1.43 2.63
C LEU A 359 15.80 1.27 3.86
N TYR A 360 14.68 0.59 3.69
CA TYR A 360 13.73 0.31 4.76
C TYR A 360 13.87 -1.14 5.22
N LEU A 361 14.24 -1.33 6.49
CA LEU A 361 14.44 -2.62 7.12
C LEU A 361 13.28 -2.90 8.09
N ASP A 362 12.46 -3.88 7.76
CA ASP A 362 11.38 -4.42 8.62
C ASP A 362 11.83 -5.67 9.39
N TYR A 363 13.14 -5.85 9.52
CA TYR A 363 13.79 -6.87 10.31
C TYR A 363 15.07 -6.33 10.93
N LYS A 364 15.48 -6.97 12.03
CA LYS A 364 16.76 -6.75 12.71
C LYS A 364 17.75 -7.83 12.32
N THR A 365 19.01 -7.48 12.14
CA THR A 365 20.04 -8.46 11.85
C THR A 365 21.39 -8.04 12.42
N LYS A 366 22.18 -9.03 12.84
CA LYS A 366 23.60 -8.90 13.18
C LYS A 366 24.52 -9.37 12.05
N ASN A 367 23.93 -9.85 10.95
CA ASN A 367 24.63 -10.46 9.82
C ASN A 367 24.70 -9.48 8.63
N GLY A 368 24.61 -8.17 8.93
CA GLY A 368 24.61 -7.05 7.99
C GLY A 368 23.54 -7.09 6.89
N ILE A 369 23.56 -6.06 6.05
CA ILE A 369 22.62 -5.81 4.96
C ILE A 369 23.36 -5.83 3.62
N LEU A 370 22.85 -6.58 2.65
CA LEU A 370 23.47 -6.71 1.33
C LEU A 370 22.81 -5.75 0.32
N LEU A 371 23.64 -4.90 -0.29
CA LEU A 371 23.30 -4.11 -1.47
C LEU A 371 24.03 -4.67 -2.69
N LYS A 372 23.28 -4.92 -3.77
CA LYS A 372 23.81 -5.55 -4.98
C LYS A 372 23.74 -4.63 -6.18
N GLY A 373 24.72 -4.75 -7.07
CA GLY A 373 24.69 -4.11 -8.39
C GLY A 373 24.66 -2.58 -8.34
N ILE A 374 25.22 -1.96 -7.31
CA ILE A 374 25.31 -0.50 -7.17
C ILE A 374 26.62 -0.03 -7.81
N LYS A 375 26.55 0.52 -9.03
CA LYS A 375 27.72 1.04 -9.75
C LYS A 375 28.17 2.40 -9.22
N SER A 376 27.23 3.23 -8.76
CA SER A 376 27.57 4.51 -8.14
C SER A 376 28.42 4.31 -6.89
N LYS A 377 29.43 5.15 -6.70
CA LYS A 377 30.27 5.11 -5.50
C LYS A 377 29.45 5.51 -4.28
N ILE A 378 29.42 4.65 -3.26
CA ILE A 378 28.85 4.97 -1.95
C ILE A 378 29.89 5.77 -1.15
N ASN A 379 29.51 6.98 -0.72
CA ASN A 379 30.36 7.87 0.08
C ASN A 379 30.25 7.58 1.57
N LYS A 380 29.01 7.43 2.06
CA LYS A 380 28.68 7.20 3.46
C LYS A 380 27.34 6.49 3.54
N VAL A 381 27.16 5.67 4.58
CA VAL A 381 25.84 5.18 5.00
C VAL A 381 25.63 5.62 6.45
N GLU A 382 24.44 6.09 6.78
CA GLU A 382 24.07 6.42 8.15
C GLU A 382 22.65 5.95 8.49
N LEU A 383 22.39 5.72 9.77
CA LEU A 383 21.06 5.50 10.28
C LEU A 383 20.30 6.83 10.40
N ILE A 384 19.06 6.88 9.88
CA ILE A 384 18.21 8.07 10.04
C ILE A 384 17.68 8.17 11.47
N GLY A 385 17.69 9.39 12.01
CA GLY A 385 17.20 9.74 13.34
C GLY A 385 18.33 10.08 14.32
N ASN A 386 19.36 9.24 14.40
CA ASN A 386 20.54 9.47 15.24
C ASN A 386 21.84 9.73 14.46
N LYS A 387 21.82 9.56 13.12
CA LYS A 387 22.96 9.76 12.21
C LYS A 387 24.18 8.86 12.54
N THR A 388 23.94 7.72 13.18
CA THR A 388 24.99 6.74 13.46
C THR A 388 25.62 6.28 12.14
N PRO A 389 26.94 6.41 11.96
CA PRO A 389 27.60 5.93 10.75
C PRO A 389 27.56 4.40 10.68
N ILE A 390 27.33 3.88 9.48
CA ILE A 390 27.26 2.44 9.20
C ILE A 390 28.54 2.02 8.48
N THR A 391 29.16 0.93 8.95
CA THR A 391 30.37 0.39 8.32
C THR A 391 30.03 -0.22 6.96
N ILE A 392 30.81 0.14 5.94
CA ILE A 392 30.63 -0.31 4.57
C ILE A 392 31.79 -1.23 4.21
N VAL A 393 31.48 -2.47 3.85
CA VAL A 393 32.44 -3.44 3.32
C VAL A 393 32.14 -3.62 1.84
N LYS A 394 33.07 -3.21 0.97
CA LYS A 394 32.95 -3.43 -0.48
C LYS A 394 33.32 -4.88 -0.80
N LEU A 395 32.38 -5.64 -1.35
CA LEU A 395 32.57 -7.06 -1.65
C LEU A 395 33.18 -7.28 -3.03
N ASN A 396 32.73 -6.49 -4.01
CA ASN A 396 33.26 -6.46 -5.37
C ASN A 396 33.00 -5.06 -5.97
N GLU A 397 33.14 -4.88 -7.29
CA GLU A 397 32.98 -3.58 -7.94
C GLU A 397 31.62 -2.91 -7.67
N THR A 398 30.55 -3.71 -7.51
CA THR A 398 29.16 -3.23 -7.46
C THR A 398 28.38 -3.67 -6.21
N ASP A 399 28.88 -4.63 -5.43
CA ASP A 399 28.19 -5.15 -4.26
C ASP A 399 28.83 -4.64 -2.96
N TYR A 400 27.98 -4.29 -2.00
CA TYR A 400 28.35 -3.73 -0.71
C TYR A 400 27.62 -4.45 0.41
N PHE A 401 28.32 -4.63 1.52
CA PHE A 401 27.78 -5.13 2.77
C PHE A 401 27.79 -4.00 3.79
N LEU A 402 26.64 -3.79 4.44
CA LEU A 402 26.44 -2.74 5.44
C LEU A 402 26.29 -3.39 6.81
N ASP A 403 27.19 -3.07 7.74
CA ASP A 403 27.18 -3.64 9.08
C ASP A 403 26.46 -2.70 10.06
N VAL A 404 25.34 -3.18 10.61
CA VAL A 404 24.40 -2.40 11.42
C VAL A 404 24.31 -3.06 12.80
N ASN A 405 24.49 -2.28 13.87
CA ASN A 405 24.35 -2.82 15.22
C ASN A 405 22.89 -3.11 15.56
N GLU A 406 22.63 -4.21 16.27
CA GLU A 406 21.26 -4.61 16.62
C GLU A 406 20.53 -3.56 17.48
N SER A 407 21.25 -2.81 18.32
CA SER A 407 20.71 -1.75 19.18
C SER A 407 20.21 -0.53 18.41
N ASP A 408 20.66 -0.35 17.16
CA ASP A 408 20.35 0.81 16.34
C ASP A 408 19.00 0.65 15.60
N PHE A 409 18.43 -0.55 15.55
CA PHE A 409 17.17 -0.81 14.85
C PHE A 409 15.97 -0.18 15.54
N ASP A 410 15.12 0.49 14.75
CA ASP A 410 13.78 0.90 15.16
C ASP A 410 12.92 -0.32 15.49
N LYS A 411 11.93 -0.14 16.37
CA LYS A 411 10.98 -1.20 16.73
C LYS A 411 10.03 -1.55 15.59
N ASP A 412 9.79 -0.64 14.64
CA ASP A 412 8.87 -0.86 13.51
C ASP A 412 9.62 -1.01 12.20
N VAL A 413 10.19 0.07 11.67
CA VAL A 413 10.99 0.03 10.43
C VAL A 413 12.21 0.92 10.61
N THR A 414 13.38 0.33 10.40
CA THR A 414 14.67 1.05 10.45
C THR A 414 14.96 1.63 9.07
N VAL A 415 15.49 2.85 9.00
CA VAL A 415 15.81 3.49 7.72
C VAL A 415 17.29 3.84 7.63
N LEU A 416 17.99 3.24 6.68
CA LEU A 416 19.36 3.61 6.34
C LEU A 416 19.36 4.62 5.20
N LYS A 417 20.26 5.59 5.27
CA LYS A 417 20.50 6.60 4.25
C LYS A 417 21.86 6.37 3.61
N VAL A 418 21.87 6.08 2.32
CA VAL A 418 23.06 5.78 1.52
C VAL A 418 23.36 6.99 0.64
N PHE A 419 24.48 7.67 0.92
CA PHE A 419 24.95 8.80 0.13
C PHE A 419 25.78 8.31 -1.05
N LEU A 420 25.43 8.76 -2.25
CA LEU A 420 26.08 8.39 -3.50
C LEU A 420 26.88 9.57 -4.05
N ASN A 421 27.95 9.26 -4.78
CA ASN A 421 28.63 10.26 -5.60
C ASN A 421 27.88 10.42 -6.94
N GLY A 422 26.98 11.40 -6.99
CA GLY A 422 26.07 11.61 -8.11
C GLY A 422 24.89 10.63 -8.16
N PRO A 423 24.03 10.71 -9.19
CA PRO A 423 22.83 9.89 -9.30
C PRO A 423 23.12 8.38 -9.32
N ILE A 424 22.21 7.59 -8.76
CA ILE A 424 22.35 6.13 -8.72
C ILE A 424 22.44 5.52 -10.13
N GLN A 425 23.42 4.65 -10.29
CA GLN A 425 23.65 3.82 -11.46
C GLN A 425 23.70 2.37 -11.01
N LEU A 426 22.99 1.51 -11.74
CA LEU A 426 22.92 0.08 -11.45
C LEU A 426 23.76 -0.71 -12.46
N SER A 427 24.33 -1.82 -12.02
CA SER A 427 25.00 -2.78 -12.91
C SER A 427 23.98 -3.44 -13.84
N LYS A 428 24.41 -3.68 -15.09
CA LYS A 428 23.64 -4.47 -16.06
C LYS A 428 24.04 -5.95 -16.03
N GLU A 429 25.07 -6.31 -15.29
CA GLU A 429 25.58 -7.68 -15.23
C GLU A 429 24.61 -8.56 -14.45
N LYS A 430 24.27 -9.72 -15.04
CA LYS A 430 23.48 -10.72 -14.33
C LYS A 430 24.32 -11.31 -13.20
N GLN A 431 23.72 -11.40 -12.03
CA GLN A 431 24.38 -11.98 -10.86
C GLN A 431 24.81 -13.42 -11.15
N GLN A 432 26.07 -13.73 -10.84
CA GLN A 432 26.59 -15.08 -11.01
C GLN A 432 25.97 -16.00 -9.96
N THR A 433 25.38 -17.11 -10.38
CA THR A 433 24.83 -18.16 -9.50
C THR A 433 25.89 -18.66 -8.51
N ILE A 434 25.49 -18.95 -7.27
CA ILE A 434 26.38 -19.58 -6.29
C ILE A 434 26.69 -21.03 -6.70
N SER A 435 27.94 -21.47 -6.58
CA SER A 435 28.28 -22.88 -6.79
C SER A 435 28.23 -23.65 -5.46
N LEU A 436 28.06 -24.98 -5.50
CA LEU A 436 28.15 -25.83 -4.30
C LEU A 436 29.50 -25.61 -3.58
N ALA A 437 30.60 -25.52 -4.33
CA ALA A 437 31.92 -25.25 -3.76
C ALA A 437 31.96 -23.91 -3.00
N THR A 438 31.32 -22.86 -3.52
CA THR A 438 31.26 -21.55 -2.85
C THR A 438 30.35 -21.58 -1.63
N LEU A 439 29.17 -22.20 -1.77
CA LEU A 439 28.20 -22.32 -0.68
C LEU A 439 28.81 -23.03 0.54
N PHE A 440 29.50 -24.15 0.31
CA PHE A 440 30.07 -24.98 1.37
C PHE A 440 31.49 -24.59 1.80
N ALA A 441 32.12 -23.59 1.16
CA ALA A 441 33.46 -23.16 1.51
C ALA A 441 33.56 -22.72 2.98
N ALA A 442 34.59 -23.19 3.68
CA ALA A 442 34.89 -22.72 5.03
C ALA A 442 35.23 -21.22 5.05
N PRO A 443 34.81 -20.46 6.09
CA PRO A 443 35.15 -19.05 6.21
C PRO A 443 36.68 -18.87 6.29
N GLN A 444 37.25 -17.99 5.46
CA GLN A 444 38.69 -17.70 5.52
C GLN A 444 39.00 -16.54 6.48
N HIS A 445 38.24 -15.44 6.45
CA HIS A 445 38.49 -14.24 7.28
C HIS A 445 37.22 -13.46 7.71
N LEU A 446 36.14 -13.47 6.93
CA LEU A 446 34.81 -12.97 7.32
C LEU A 446 33.82 -14.15 7.31
N ASP A 447 32.92 -14.23 8.30
CA ASP A 447 31.84 -15.22 8.30
C ASP A 447 30.78 -14.84 7.24
N LEU A 448 30.98 -15.35 6.02
CA LEU A 448 30.06 -15.16 4.88
C LEU A 448 28.96 -16.22 4.82
N THR A 449 28.74 -17.02 5.88
CA THR A 449 27.72 -18.09 5.91
C THR A 449 26.35 -17.55 5.53
N ASN A 450 25.93 -16.48 6.21
CA ASN A 450 24.67 -15.78 5.93
C ASN A 450 24.62 -15.20 4.50
N TYR A 451 25.72 -14.62 4.02
CA TYR A 451 25.81 -14.08 2.67
C TYR A 451 25.59 -15.17 1.60
N ASN A 452 26.23 -16.33 1.75
CA ASN A 452 26.08 -17.45 0.83
C ASN A 452 24.66 -18.04 0.85
N LEU A 453 24.04 -18.16 2.03
CA LEU A 453 22.65 -18.63 2.15
C LEU A 453 21.65 -17.64 1.54
N ARG A 454 21.86 -16.32 1.71
CA ARG A 454 21.05 -15.29 1.04
C ARG A 454 21.20 -15.40 -0.48
N LYS A 455 22.42 -15.61 -0.99
CA LYS A 455 22.67 -15.83 -2.41
C LYS A 455 21.99 -17.10 -2.93
N LEU A 456 22.04 -18.20 -2.18
CA LEU A 456 21.30 -19.42 -2.46
C LEU A 456 19.78 -19.16 -2.53
N SER A 457 19.21 -18.46 -1.54
CA SER A 457 17.76 -18.17 -1.53
C SER A 457 17.33 -17.31 -2.73
N TYR A 458 18.18 -16.37 -3.16
CA TYR A 458 17.95 -15.57 -4.36
C TYR A 458 17.98 -16.42 -5.63
N ASP A 459 18.96 -17.32 -5.74
CA ASP A 459 19.07 -18.24 -6.88
C ASP A 459 17.84 -19.16 -6.96
N LEU A 460 17.41 -19.74 -5.83
CA LEU A 460 16.18 -20.53 -5.73
C LEU A 460 14.95 -19.71 -6.15
N SER A 461 14.83 -18.47 -5.67
CA SER A 461 13.72 -17.58 -6.06
C SER A 461 13.71 -17.27 -7.54
N SER A 462 14.88 -17.24 -8.18
CA SER A 462 15.04 -17.05 -9.62
C SER A 462 14.90 -18.35 -10.43
N GLY A 463 14.61 -19.49 -9.76
CA GLY A 463 14.43 -20.80 -10.39
C GLY A 463 15.71 -21.59 -10.61
N VAL A 464 16.83 -21.15 -10.04
CA VAL A 464 18.13 -21.82 -10.13
C VAL A 464 18.37 -22.64 -8.87
N ASN A 465 18.14 -23.95 -8.97
CA ASN A 465 18.35 -24.88 -7.86
C ASN A 465 19.65 -25.67 -8.04
N ILE A 466 20.67 -25.32 -7.26
CA ILE A 466 22.01 -25.94 -7.32
C ILE A 466 22.05 -27.38 -6.77
N PHE A 467 20.97 -27.83 -6.12
CA PHE A 467 20.85 -29.18 -5.55
C PHE A 467 20.18 -30.18 -6.50
N GLN A 468 19.65 -29.72 -7.65
CA GLN A 468 18.89 -30.54 -8.60
C GLN A 468 19.65 -31.80 -9.08
N ASN A 469 20.99 -31.72 -9.16
CA ASN A 469 21.87 -32.80 -9.61
C ASN A 469 22.72 -33.38 -8.47
N THR A 470 22.23 -33.32 -7.23
CA THR A 470 22.92 -33.86 -6.04
C THR A 470 22.15 -35.04 -5.46
N ASN A 471 22.72 -35.69 -4.43
CA ASN A 471 22.03 -36.75 -3.69
C ASN A 471 21.11 -36.22 -2.57
N LEU A 472 20.83 -34.92 -2.52
CA LEU A 472 19.93 -34.34 -1.50
C LEU A 472 18.53 -34.95 -1.65
N THR A 473 18.02 -35.52 -0.56
CA THR A 473 16.64 -36.00 -0.43
C THR A 473 15.77 -34.97 0.30
N ALA A 474 14.45 -35.14 0.28
CA ALA A 474 13.53 -34.21 0.94
C ALA A 474 13.74 -34.08 2.45
N ASP A 475 14.23 -35.14 3.09
CA ASP A 475 14.56 -35.22 4.53
C ASP A 475 16.05 -34.96 4.82
N GLY A 476 16.87 -34.72 3.79
CA GLY A 476 18.31 -34.51 3.91
C GLY A 476 19.10 -35.75 4.35
N PHE A 477 18.46 -36.91 4.46
CA PHE A 477 19.09 -38.14 4.92
C PHE A 477 20.26 -38.54 4.02
N GLU A 478 21.40 -38.87 4.62
CA GLU A 478 22.64 -39.26 3.93
C GLU A 478 23.22 -38.24 2.92
N PHE A 479 22.75 -36.99 2.93
CA PHE A 479 23.29 -35.97 2.05
C PHE A 479 24.78 -35.73 2.30
N LYS A 480 25.56 -35.68 1.21
CA LYS A 480 27.00 -35.37 1.24
C LYS A 480 27.30 -34.37 0.14
N SER A 481 27.81 -33.19 0.52
CA SER A 481 28.13 -32.12 -0.45
C SER A 481 29.24 -32.50 -1.44
N GLY A 482 30.06 -33.51 -1.13
CA GLY A 482 31.25 -33.89 -1.92
C GLY A 482 32.40 -32.88 -1.85
N ILE A 483 32.24 -31.80 -1.06
CA ILE A 483 33.25 -30.75 -0.87
C ILE A 483 34.16 -31.10 0.31
N ARG A 484 35.46 -30.86 0.17
CA ARG A 484 36.42 -31.00 1.29
C ARG A 484 36.40 -29.73 2.15
N ASN A 485 36.59 -29.87 3.47
CA ASN A 485 36.59 -28.75 4.43
C ASN A 485 35.27 -27.93 4.41
N VAL A 486 34.15 -28.63 4.57
CA VAL A 486 32.81 -28.05 4.55
C VAL A 486 32.59 -27.13 5.74
N ASN A 487 31.96 -25.97 5.52
CA ASN A 487 31.40 -25.15 6.60
C ASN A 487 30.27 -25.92 7.32
N PRO A 488 30.45 -26.35 8.59
CA PRO A 488 29.48 -27.20 9.28
C PRO A 488 28.14 -26.49 9.50
N LYS A 489 28.12 -25.15 9.65
CA LYS A 489 26.88 -24.39 9.79
C LYS A 489 26.01 -24.50 8.55
N VAL A 490 26.61 -24.29 7.37
CA VAL A 490 25.92 -24.42 6.07
C VAL A 490 25.44 -25.85 5.86
N ASN A 491 26.28 -26.85 6.16
CA ASN A 491 25.89 -28.25 6.00
C ASN A 491 24.69 -28.63 6.86
N ASN A 492 24.73 -28.26 8.15
CA ASN A 492 23.63 -28.51 9.07
C ASN A 492 22.36 -27.78 8.64
N TRP A 493 22.49 -26.53 8.17
CA TRP A 493 21.37 -25.75 7.65
C TRP A 493 20.75 -26.40 6.41
N VAL A 494 21.57 -26.87 5.46
CA VAL A 494 21.10 -27.54 4.24
C VAL A 494 20.36 -28.83 4.56
N ILE A 495 20.90 -29.67 5.46
CA ILE A 495 20.24 -30.92 5.87
C ILE A 495 18.93 -30.61 6.60
N LYS A 496 18.95 -29.68 7.56
CA LYS A 496 17.76 -29.26 8.31
C LYS A 496 16.65 -28.72 7.41
N ASN A 497 17.00 -27.96 6.38
CA ASN A 497 16.04 -27.30 5.48
C ASN A 497 15.89 -28.00 4.12
N ALA A 498 16.29 -29.28 4.02
CA ALA A 498 16.39 -30.01 2.76
C ALA A 498 15.09 -29.98 1.94
N GLU A 499 13.94 -30.01 2.60
CA GLU A 499 12.62 -29.93 1.96
C GLU A 499 12.45 -28.68 1.05
N ALA A 500 12.98 -27.53 1.47
CA ALA A 500 12.91 -26.27 0.71
C ALA A 500 13.95 -26.19 -0.43
N LEU A 501 14.86 -27.17 -0.49
CA LEU A 501 15.95 -27.27 -1.47
C LEU A 501 15.73 -28.44 -2.44
N TYR A 502 14.99 -29.46 -2.02
CA TYR A 502 14.75 -30.67 -2.78
C TYR A 502 13.71 -30.47 -3.87
N LYS A 503 14.15 -30.52 -5.13
CA LYS A 503 13.27 -30.42 -6.33
C LYS A 503 12.34 -29.20 -6.31
N THR A 504 12.77 -28.12 -5.66
CA THR A 504 12.01 -26.87 -5.65
C THR A 504 12.19 -26.11 -6.96
N THR A 505 11.17 -25.35 -7.32
CA THR A 505 11.13 -24.48 -8.49
C THR A 505 11.22 -23.01 -8.07
N GLY A 506 11.24 -22.12 -9.06
CA GLY A 506 11.26 -20.67 -8.83
C GLY A 506 10.16 -20.19 -7.90
N GLY A 507 10.46 -19.13 -7.15
CA GLY A 507 9.55 -18.54 -6.19
C GLY A 507 8.37 -17.78 -6.84
N ILE A 508 7.63 -17.07 -6.00
CA ILE A 508 6.57 -16.16 -6.45
C ILE A 508 7.16 -14.84 -6.96
N PRO A 509 6.44 -14.12 -7.84
CA PRO A 509 6.87 -12.80 -8.28
C PRO A 509 7.07 -11.81 -7.12
N ALA A 510 7.96 -10.84 -7.32
CA ALA A 510 8.17 -9.76 -6.35
C ALA A 510 6.89 -8.96 -6.08
N GLY A 511 6.86 -8.29 -4.93
CA GLY A 511 5.72 -7.52 -4.44
C GLY A 511 4.76 -8.32 -3.57
N HIS A 512 4.68 -9.65 -3.76
CA HIS A 512 3.82 -10.53 -2.95
C HIS A 512 4.40 -10.86 -1.56
N TYR A 513 5.72 -10.92 -1.44
CA TYR A 513 6.43 -11.16 -0.17
C TYR A 513 7.72 -10.32 -0.15
N GLN A 514 8.06 -9.78 1.02
CA GLN A 514 9.31 -9.04 1.23
C GLN A 514 10.43 -10.01 1.60
N GLY A 515 10.97 -10.68 0.59
CA GLY A 515 12.04 -11.67 0.73
C GLY A 515 12.10 -12.61 -0.46
N ASN A 516 13.04 -13.55 -0.41
CA ASN A 516 13.13 -14.60 -1.43
C ASN A 516 12.14 -15.73 -1.11
N THR A 517 11.71 -16.45 -2.15
CA THR A 517 10.80 -17.59 -1.99
C THR A 517 11.21 -18.76 -2.86
N ALA A 518 10.67 -19.95 -2.61
CA ALA A 518 10.74 -21.09 -3.53
C ALA A 518 9.41 -21.86 -3.49
N LEU A 519 9.14 -22.67 -4.50
CA LEU A 519 7.94 -23.49 -4.56
C LEU A 519 8.31 -24.98 -4.57
N SER A 520 7.53 -25.82 -3.89
CA SER A 520 7.58 -27.27 -4.08
C SER A 520 7.30 -27.64 -5.54
N ALA A 521 7.68 -28.87 -5.94
CA ALA A 521 7.51 -29.34 -7.31
C ALA A 521 6.04 -29.31 -7.80
N ASP A 522 5.09 -29.57 -6.89
CA ASP A 522 3.64 -29.48 -7.14
C ASP A 522 3.07 -28.06 -6.96
N LYS A 523 3.91 -27.11 -6.54
CA LYS A 523 3.57 -25.71 -6.25
C LYS A 523 2.53 -25.51 -5.14
N GLN A 524 2.29 -26.52 -4.30
CA GLN A 524 1.36 -26.43 -3.17
C GLN A 524 2.02 -25.92 -1.89
N THR A 525 3.35 -25.99 -1.79
CA THR A 525 4.10 -25.43 -0.66
C THR A 525 4.93 -24.25 -1.10
N LEU A 526 4.64 -23.08 -0.53
CA LEU A 526 5.43 -21.87 -0.66
C LEU A 526 6.45 -21.80 0.48
N TYR A 527 7.73 -21.79 0.13
CA TYR A 527 8.82 -21.57 1.08
C TYR A 527 9.18 -20.09 1.13
N LEU A 528 9.12 -19.50 2.31
CA LEU A 528 9.53 -18.12 2.58
C LEU A 528 10.89 -18.12 3.28
N PHE A 529 11.87 -17.45 2.69
CA PHE A 529 13.16 -17.22 3.34
C PHE A 529 13.07 -15.91 4.14
N VAL A 530 13.17 -16.00 5.47
CA VAL A 530 12.99 -14.88 6.41
C VAL A 530 14.36 -14.45 6.91
N GLU A 531 14.77 -13.23 6.52
CA GLU A 531 16.04 -12.66 6.95
C GLU A 531 15.94 -12.04 8.35
N GLY A 532 16.88 -12.40 9.23
CA GLY A 532 16.99 -11.81 10.56
C GLY A 532 15.76 -12.04 11.45
N THR A 533 15.49 -11.06 12.31
CA THR A 533 14.33 -11.04 13.22
C THR A 533 13.33 -10.00 12.74
N PRO A 534 12.16 -10.39 12.18
CA PRO A 534 11.11 -9.44 11.79
C PRO A 534 10.72 -8.51 12.94
N THR A 535 10.45 -7.24 12.65
CA THR A 535 9.97 -6.27 13.64
C THR A 535 8.47 -6.39 13.93
N GLY A 536 7.76 -7.15 13.09
CA GLY A 536 6.35 -7.48 13.20
C GLY A 536 6.03 -8.75 12.40
N PRO A 537 4.75 -9.14 12.25
CA PRO A 537 4.39 -10.33 11.48
C PRO A 537 4.81 -10.18 10.01
N ILE A 538 5.35 -11.23 9.39
CA ILE A 538 5.67 -11.19 7.95
C ILE A 538 4.37 -11.21 7.13
N ALA A 539 4.39 -10.65 5.92
CA ALA A 539 3.20 -10.46 5.10
C ALA A 539 3.29 -11.18 3.76
N ILE A 540 2.21 -11.86 3.37
CA ILE A 540 1.99 -12.38 2.01
C ILE A 540 0.78 -11.68 1.43
N LYS A 541 0.96 -11.03 0.27
CA LYS A 541 -0.08 -10.29 -0.44
C LYS A 541 -0.53 -11.06 -1.67
N GLY A 542 -1.80 -10.91 -2.05
CA GLY A 542 -2.27 -11.46 -3.31
C GLY A 542 -2.50 -12.97 -3.30
N LEU A 543 -2.43 -13.67 -2.16
CA LEU A 543 -2.63 -15.11 -2.10
C LEU A 543 -4.12 -15.45 -2.18
N LYS A 544 -4.55 -16.13 -3.25
CA LYS A 544 -5.97 -16.51 -3.43
C LYS A 544 -6.33 -17.86 -2.81
N ASN A 545 -5.34 -18.74 -2.63
CA ASN A 545 -5.54 -20.08 -2.09
C ASN A 545 -5.93 -20.03 -0.60
N ASN A 546 -6.56 -21.11 -0.12
CA ASN A 546 -6.66 -21.32 1.32
C ASN A 546 -5.33 -21.86 1.86
N ILE A 547 -4.99 -21.45 3.08
CA ILE A 547 -3.80 -21.94 3.79
C ILE A 547 -4.20 -23.15 4.63
N SER A 548 -3.67 -24.32 4.27
CA SER A 548 -3.86 -25.56 5.03
C SER A 548 -3.07 -25.55 6.34
N ARG A 549 -1.82 -25.06 6.31
CA ARG A 549 -0.97 -24.85 7.50
C ARG A 549 0.28 -24.03 7.18
N ILE A 550 0.86 -23.45 8.23
CA ILE A 550 2.15 -22.76 8.18
C ILE A 550 3.07 -23.34 9.24
N ARG A 551 4.33 -23.61 8.90
CA ARG A 551 5.33 -24.12 9.85
C ARG A 551 6.75 -23.66 9.54
N ILE A 552 7.62 -23.75 10.53
CA ILE A 552 9.06 -23.58 10.35
C ILE A 552 9.66 -24.89 9.83
N VAL A 553 10.44 -24.83 8.75
CA VAL A 553 11.07 -26.00 8.14
C VAL A 553 12.19 -26.52 9.04
N GLY A 554 12.33 -27.85 9.10
CA GLY A 554 13.39 -28.54 9.84
C GLY A 554 13.19 -28.67 11.35
N GLU A 555 12.39 -27.79 11.97
CA GLU A 555 12.02 -27.91 13.40
C GLU A 555 10.53 -28.22 13.59
N GLY A 556 9.66 -27.77 12.69
CA GLY A 556 8.26 -28.20 12.62
C GLY A 556 7.26 -27.37 13.44
N THR A 557 7.68 -26.33 14.15
CA THR A 557 6.76 -25.42 14.88
C THR A 557 5.70 -24.87 13.94
N MET A 558 4.44 -25.06 14.32
CA MET A 558 3.26 -24.53 13.62
C MET A 558 3.08 -23.04 13.94
N LEU A 559 2.79 -22.24 12.92
CA LEU A 559 2.59 -20.81 13.05
C LEU A 559 1.12 -20.43 12.78
N PRO A 560 0.52 -19.54 13.58
CA PRO A 560 -0.78 -18.99 13.27
C PRO A 560 -0.67 -17.96 12.13
N HIS A 561 -1.80 -17.57 11.57
CA HIS A 561 -1.89 -16.44 10.65
C HIS A 561 -3.24 -15.75 10.77
N GLU A 562 -3.29 -14.49 10.35
CA GLU A 562 -4.51 -13.70 10.24
C GLU A 562 -4.55 -13.01 8.87
N ILE A 563 -5.76 -12.70 8.40
CA ILE A 563 -5.96 -12.05 7.10
C ILE A 563 -6.62 -10.68 7.33
N TYR A 564 -5.95 -9.63 6.88
CA TYR A 564 -6.44 -8.25 6.96
C TYR A 564 -6.82 -7.72 5.58
N ASN A 565 -7.65 -6.68 5.52
CA ASN A 565 -8.13 -6.05 4.27
C ASN A 565 -8.84 -7.02 3.31
N LYS A 566 -9.45 -8.08 3.84
CA LYS A 566 -10.29 -8.97 3.05
C LYS A 566 -11.74 -8.52 3.18
N LEU A 567 -12.23 -7.78 2.19
CA LEU A 567 -13.66 -7.51 2.08
C LEU A 567 -14.38 -8.82 1.71
N TYR A 568 -15.43 -9.19 2.46
CA TYR A 568 -16.11 -10.48 2.28
C TYR A 568 -16.72 -10.65 0.89
N TRP A 569 -17.12 -9.54 0.25
CA TRP A 569 -17.73 -9.52 -1.08
C TRP A 569 -16.72 -9.41 -2.22
N SER A 570 -15.47 -9.02 -1.92
CA SER A 570 -14.47 -8.78 -2.95
C SER A 570 -13.74 -10.07 -3.31
N LYS A 571 -13.46 -10.24 -4.61
CA LYS A 571 -12.57 -11.30 -5.10
C LYS A 571 -11.10 -11.01 -4.81
N ILE A 572 -10.76 -9.76 -4.51
CA ILE A 572 -9.40 -9.35 -4.15
C ILE A 572 -9.04 -10.06 -2.82
N PRO A 573 -7.92 -10.81 -2.77
CA PRO A 573 -7.48 -11.45 -1.54
C PRO A 573 -6.96 -10.42 -0.53
N GLY A 574 -7.11 -10.73 0.75
CA GLY A 574 -6.51 -9.93 1.81
C GLY A 574 -5.00 -10.14 1.92
N ILE A 575 -4.41 -9.55 2.96
CA ILE A 575 -3.00 -9.71 3.30
C ILE A 575 -2.89 -10.69 4.45
N VAL A 576 -2.16 -11.79 4.21
CA VAL A 576 -1.87 -12.80 5.23
C VAL A 576 -0.71 -12.30 6.08
N TYR A 577 -0.92 -12.19 7.38
CA TYR A 577 0.11 -11.84 8.35
C TYR A 577 0.45 -13.04 9.23
N ILE A 578 1.75 -13.34 9.34
CA ILE A 578 2.28 -14.51 10.04
C ILE A 578 3.23 -14.01 11.14
N PRO A 579 2.84 -14.05 12.42
CA PRO A 579 3.78 -13.77 13.51
C PRO A 579 4.81 -14.90 13.62
N VAL A 580 6.09 -14.54 13.70
CA VAL A 580 7.20 -15.50 13.81
C VAL A 580 7.84 -15.37 15.19
N PRO A 581 7.78 -16.41 16.06
CA PRO A 581 8.39 -16.35 17.38
C PRO A 581 9.91 -16.19 17.32
N LYS A 582 10.45 -15.23 18.09
CA LYS A 582 11.89 -14.91 18.07
C LYS A 582 12.77 -16.09 18.47
N ASP A 583 12.31 -16.91 19.43
CA ASP A 583 13.00 -18.09 19.94
C ASP A 583 13.02 -19.27 18.96
N LYS A 584 12.24 -19.19 17.88
CA LYS A 584 12.15 -20.22 16.84
C LYS A 584 12.90 -19.87 15.55
N LEU A 585 13.50 -18.68 15.47
CA LEU A 585 14.28 -18.27 14.32
C LEU A 585 15.56 -19.10 14.19
N ASP A 586 15.87 -19.51 12.97
CA ASP A 586 17.16 -20.11 12.64
C ASP A 586 18.27 -19.04 12.72
N PRO A 587 19.41 -19.32 13.38
CA PRO A 587 20.52 -18.36 13.51
C PRO A 587 21.13 -17.90 12.18
N GLU A 588 21.00 -18.72 11.13
CA GLU A 588 21.57 -18.44 9.81
C GLU A 588 20.52 -17.89 8.86
N LEU A 589 19.43 -18.63 8.60
CA LEU A 589 18.33 -18.18 7.75
C LEU A 589 17.07 -18.97 8.06
N THR A 590 15.99 -18.31 8.46
CA THR A 590 14.74 -19.00 8.78
C THR A 590 14.00 -19.36 7.49
N VAL A 591 13.46 -20.58 7.40
CA VAL A 591 12.61 -21.01 6.29
C VAL A 591 11.23 -21.39 6.82
N ILE A 592 10.19 -20.79 6.26
CA ILE A 592 8.78 -21.06 6.60
C ILE A 592 8.11 -21.74 5.42
N ALA A 593 7.43 -22.86 5.65
CA ALA A 593 6.60 -23.52 4.67
C ALA A 593 5.13 -23.13 4.87
N VAL A 594 4.51 -22.59 3.83
CA VAL A 594 3.09 -22.31 3.74
C VAL A 594 2.47 -23.35 2.82
N LEU A 595 1.78 -24.34 3.40
CA LEU A 595 1.06 -25.35 2.64
C LEU A 595 -0.31 -24.82 2.25
N LEU A 596 -0.61 -24.85 0.96
CA LEU A 596 -1.84 -24.40 0.35
C LEU A 596 -2.76 -25.60 0.08
N ASP A 597 -4.04 -25.33 -0.16
CA ASP A 597 -5.05 -26.33 -0.54
C ASP A 597 -4.91 -26.82 -2.01
N SER A 598 -4.17 -26.05 -2.82
CA SER A 598 -4.03 -26.22 -4.26
C SER A 598 -2.73 -25.57 -4.74
N PRO A 599 -2.28 -25.84 -5.98
CA PRO A 599 -1.13 -25.12 -6.54
C PRO A 599 -1.34 -23.61 -6.46
N ILE A 600 -0.28 -22.88 -6.13
CA ILE A 600 -0.36 -21.44 -5.85
C ILE A 600 -1.04 -20.63 -6.97
N ASP A 601 -1.99 -19.80 -6.59
CA ASP A 601 -2.69 -18.82 -7.42
C ASP A 601 -2.61 -17.44 -6.76
N LEU A 602 -2.17 -16.46 -7.54
CA LEU A 602 -1.88 -15.11 -7.09
C LEU A 602 -2.74 -14.08 -7.80
N TYR A 603 -3.18 -13.07 -7.05
CA TYR A 603 -3.80 -11.87 -7.57
C TYR A 603 -2.73 -10.81 -7.82
N ARG A 604 -2.52 -10.47 -9.10
CA ARG A 604 -1.51 -9.50 -9.56
C ARG A 604 -2.08 -8.45 -10.53
N GLU A 605 -3.40 -8.35 -10.60
CA GLU A 605 -4.09 -7.41 -11.48
C GLU A 605 -3.98 -5.97 -10.96
N LYS A 606 -4.38 -4.99 -11.79
CA LYS A 606 -4.45 -3.58 -11.38
C LYS A 606 -5.44 -3.45 -10.23
N VAL A 607 -4.95 -3.07 -9.05
CA VAL A 607 -5.83 -2.68 -7.94
C VAL A 607 -6.40 -1.29 -8.26
N GLY A 608 -7.73 -1.21 -8.34
CA GLY A 608 -8.46 0.03 -8.59
C GLY A 608 -9.34 0.42 -7.41
N ALA A 609 -10.31 1.29 -7.69
CA ALA A 609 -11.40 1.61 -6.78
C ALA A 609 -12.27 0.39 -6.48
N ILE A 610 -12.90 0.38 -5.31
CA ILE A 610 -13.94 -0.62 -4.98
C ILE A 610 -15.28 0.05 -5.19
N GLU A 611 -15.99 -0.39 -6.23
CA GLU A 611 -17.16 0.31 -6.78
C GLU A 611 -18.50 -0.25 -6.26
N SER A 612 -18.51 -1.31 -5.43
CA SER A 612 -19.76 -1.88 -4.89
C SER A 612 -19.53 -2.72 -3.64
N ASN A 613 -20.30 -2.44 -2.58
CA ASN A 613 -20.36 -3.22 -1.35
C ASN A 613 -21.61 -4.11 -1.38
N LEU A 614 -21.47 -5.34 -1.92
CA LEU A 614 -22.59 -6.28 -2.12
C LEU A 614 -23.25 -6.72 -0.81
#